data_AF-A0A1S4BZI9-F1
#
_entry.id   AF-A0A1S4BZI9-F1
#
_cell.length_a   1.000
_cell.length_b   1.000
_cell.length_c   1.000
_cell.angle_alpha   90.00
_cell.angle_beta   90.00
_cell.angle_gamma   90.00
#
_symmetry.space_group_name_H-M   'P 1'
#
loop_
_entity.id
_entity.type
_entity.pdbx_description
1 polymer ?
#
loop_
_entity_poly.entity_id
_entity_poly.type
_entity_poly.pdbx_seq_one_letter_code
_entity_poly.pdbx_strand_id
1 'polypeptide(L)'
;MAKAYTVEKFDYHTTEVEKIDKRVNDYLMNVGYERWSRAHSTVNRTLTMTSNIAGSINAVHKAARALPVLPLLDYIRQLIGRWNVTNLKNIVDSFTYLGKKYDTMLMDNLELSHQMKVTPSTSYLYSVLDKVKQRMVILKD
;
A
#
# COMPACT_ATOMS: atom_id res chain seq x y z
N MET A 1 2.19 -25.37 -6.93
CA MET A 1 3.42 -24.55 -6.83
C MET A 1 3.13 -23.11 -6.36
N ALA A 2 2.57 -22.20 -7.18
CA ALA A 2 2.37 -20.79 -6.81
C ALA A 2 1.56 -20.53 -5.51
N LYS A 3 0.54 -21.35 -5.23
CA LYS A 3 -0.30 -21.26 -4.03
C LYS A 3 0.22 -22.03 -2.82
N ALA A 4 1.40 -22.66 -2.92
CA ALA A 4 1.99 -23.36 -1.78
C ALA A 4 2.36 -22.35 -0.68
N TYR A 5 2.04 -22.69 0.57
CA TYR A 5 2.33 -21.85 1.73
C TYR A 5 3.64 -22.24 2.43
N THR A 6 4.16 -23.44 2.17
CA THR A 6 5.43 -23.93 2.69
C THR A 6 6.37 -24.26 1.54
N VAL A 7 7.68 -24.18 1.80
CA VAL A 7 8.73 -24.54 0.83
C VAL A 7 8.62 -26.02 0.47
N GLU A 8 8.38 -26.90 1.43
CA GLU A 8 8.20 -28.34 1.19
C GLU A 8 7.08 -28.65 0.18
N LYS A 9 5.93 -27.99 0.33
CA LYS A 9 4.80 -28.18 -0.58
C LYS A 9 5.05 -27.54 -1.95
N PHE A 10 5.84 -26.47 -1.98
CA PHE A 10 6.32 -25.88 -3.22
C PHE A 10 7.22 -26.88 -3.97
N ASP A 11 8.26 -27.40 -3.31
CA ASP A 11 9.23 -28.35 -3.87
C ASP A 11 8.55 -29.63 -4.36
N TYR A 12 7.61 -30.18 -3.59
CA TYR A 12 6.80 -31.30 -4.02
C TYR A 12 6.12 -31.01 -5.37
N HIS A 13 5.41 -29.88 -5.50
CA HIS A 13 4.77 -29.51 -6.75
C HIS A 13 5.75 -29.21 -7.89
N THR A 14 6.96 -28.75 -7.58
CA THR A 14 8.04 -28.55 -8.54
C THR A 14 8.51 -29.87 -9.13
N THR A 15 8.76 -30.86 -8.28
CA THR A 15 9.16 -32.19 -8.76
C THR A 15 8.07 -32.86 -9.60
N GLU A 16 6.80 -32.67 -9.28
CA GLU A 16 5.69 -33.20 -10.09
C GLU A 16 5.60 -32.53 -11.47
N VAL A 17 5.81 -31.21 -11.56
CA VAL A 17 5.85 -30.51 -12.86
C VAL A 17 7.05 -30.95 -13.69
N GLU A 18 8.22 -31.12 -13.07
CA GLU A 18 9.43 -31.58 -13.75
C GLU A 18 9.26 -32.99 -14.35
N LYS A 19 8.57 -33.89 -13.66
CA LYS A 19 8.22 -35.23 -14.18
C LYS A 19 7.29 -35.18 -15.39
N ILE A 20 6.40 -34.17 -15.46
CA ILE A 20 5.46 -34.00 -16.57
C ILE A 20 6.19 -33.39 -17.78
N ASP A 21 6.83 -32.25 -17.58
CA ASP A 21 7.63 -31.58 -18.61
C ASP A 21 8.68 -30.67 -17.97
N LYS A 22 9.94 -31.09 -18.10
CA LYS A 22 11.10 -30.33 -17.63
C LYS A 22 11.16 -28.92 -18.23
N ARG A 23 10.73 -28.72 -19.49
CA ARG A 23 10.80 -27.40 -20.16
C ARG A 23 9.91 -26.38 -19.47
N VAL A 24 8.75 -26.82 -18.98
CA VAL A 24 7.83 -25.97 -18.21
C VAL A 24 8.46 -25.58 -16.88
N ASN A 25 9.09 -26.54 -16.19
CA ASN A 25 9.79 -26.26 -14.93
C ASN A 25 10.95 -25.26 -15.14
N ASP A 26 11.80 -25.49 -16.15
CA ASP A 26 12.93 -24.62 -16.47
C ASP A 26 12.45 -23.20 -16.79
N TYR A 27 11.36 -23.04 -17.56
CA TYR A 27 10.77 -21.74 -17.83
C TYR A 27 10.30 -21.05 -16.54
N LEU A 28 9.53 -21.75 -15.69
CA LEU A 28 9.00 -21.19 -14.44
C LEU A 28 10.11 -20.74 -13.49
N MET A 29 11.21 -21.51 -13.41
CA MET A 29 12.37 -21.16 -12.61
C MET A 29 13.13 -19.96 -13.18
N ASN A 30 13.27 -19.88 -14.51
CA ASN A 30 13.88 -18.74 -15.19
C ASN A 30 13.10 -17.43 -15.00
N VAL A 31 11.78 -17.47 -14.82
CA VAL A 31 10.99 -16.28 -14.46
C VAL A 31 11.39 -15.72 -13.08
N GLY A 32 11.94 -16.56 -12.19
CA GLY A 32 12.25 -16.22 -10.81
C GLY A 32 11.06 -16.52 -9.88
N TYR A 33 11.18 -17.57 -9.06
CA TYR A 33 10.09 -18.02 -8.20
C TYR A 33 9.70 -17.00 -7.13
N GLU A 34 10.59 -16.11 -6.73
CA GLU A 34 10.32 -15.01 -5.79
C GLU A 34 9.20 -14.07 -6.28
N ARG A 35 8.99 -14.03 -7.61
CA ARG A 35 8.00 -13.16 -8.25
C ARG A 35 6.58 -13.72 -8.18
N TRP A 36 6.40 -15.04 -8.15
CA TRP A 36 5.08 -15.65 -8.28
C TRP A 36 4.79 -16.72 -7.21
N SER A 37 5.81 -17.28 -6.55
CA SER A 37 5.66 -18.22 -5.45
C SER A 37 5.34 -17.50 -4.17
N ARG A 38 4.25 -17.91 -3.51
CA ARG A 38 3.90 -17.41 -2.18
C ARG A 38 4.88 -17.92 -1.11
N ALA A 39 5.32 -19.18 -1.21
CA ALA A 39 6.24 -19.80 -0.25
C ALA A 39 7.63 -19.13 -0.21
N HIS A 40 8.07 -18.54 -1.32
CA HIS A 40 9.37 -17.88 -1.45
C HIS A 40 9.27 -16.37 -1.63
N SER A 41 8.10 -15.76 -1.39
CA SER A 41 7.99 -14.32 -1.50
C SER A 41 8.68 -13.65 -0.33
N THR A 42 9.63 -12.76 -0.61
CA THR A 42 10.28 -11.89 0.39
C THR A 42 9.32 -10.86 0.98
N VAL A 43 8.23 -10.58 0.27
CA VAL A 43 7.16 -9.69 0.73
C VAL A 43 6.03 -10.54 1.28
N ASN A 44 5.56 -10.20 2.49
CA ASN A 44 4.46 -10.91 3.14
C ASN A 44 3.13 -10.62 2.42
N ARG A 45 2.87 -11.32 1.29
CA ARG A 45 1.68 -11.13 0.43
C ARG A 45 0.37 -11.54 1.11
N THR A 46 0.41 -12.11 2.30
CA THR A 46 -0.78 -12.47 3.09
C THR A 46 -1.39 -11.26 3.79
N LEU A 47 -0.67 -10.14 3.95
CA LEU A 47 -1.20 -8.94 4.60
C LEU A 47 -2.36 -8.29 3.85
N THR A 48 -2.50 -8.54 2.54
CA THR A 48 -3.62 -7.97 1.76
C THR A 48 -4.96 -8.66 2.05
N MET A 49 -4.99 -9.82 2.71
CA MET A 49 -6.20 -10.66 2.78
C MET A 49 -6.78 -10.90 4.18
N THR A 50 -6.31 -10.22 5.23
CA THR A 50 -6.85 -10.40 6.60
C THR A 50 -7.38 -9.16 7.28
N SER A 51 -7.51 -8.01 6.61
CA SER A 51 -8.24 -6.90 7.21
C SER A 51 -9.73 -7.04 6.90
N ASN A 52 -10.50 -7.45 7.90
CA ASN A 52 -11.91 -7.06 7.98
C ASN A 52 -11.95 -5.54 8.15
N ILE A 53 -11.70 -4.79 7.07
CA ILE A 53 -11.58 -3.33 7.04
C ILE A 53 -12.84 -2.72 7.64
N ALA A 54 -14.01 -3.23 7.22
CA ALA A 54 -15.30 -2.82 7.76
C ALA A 54 -15.41 -3.06 9.27
N GLY A 55 -14.99 -4.23 9.77
CA GLY A 55 -15.00 -4.54 11.20
C GLY A 55 -14.05 -3.68 12.03
N SER A 56 -12.83 -3.44 11.53
CA SER A 56 -11.84 -2.59 12.19
C SER A 56 -12.31 -1.13 12.27
N ILE A 57 -12.79 -0.59 11.15
CA ILE A 57 -13.37 0.77 11.09
C ILE A 57 -14.59 0.86 12.00
N ASN A 58 -15.48 -0.13 11.98
CA ASN A 58 -16.67 -0.14 12.84
C ASN A 58 -16.32 -0.23 14.33
N ALA A 59 -15.29 -0.98 14.70
CA ALA A 59 -14.83 -1.09 16.08
C ALA A 59 -14.28 0.24 16.59
N VAL A 60 -13.45 0.92 15.80
CA VAL A 60 -12.89 2.24 16.14
C VAL A 60 -13.98 3.32 16.21
N HIS A 61 -15.01 3.24 15.36
CA HIS A 61 -16.09 4.23 15.32
C HIS A 61 -17.21 3.98 16.33
N LYS A 62 -17.17 2.88 17.10
CA LYS A 62 -18.29 2.46 17.96
C LYS A 62 -18.75 3.58 18.92
N ALA A 63 -17.80 4.33 19.50
CA ALA A 63 -18.11 5.45 20.39
C ALA A 63 -18.41 6.76 19.65
N ALA A 64 -17.81 6.97 18.47
CA ALA A 64 -17.99 8.20 17.69
C ALA A 64 -19.36 8.29 16.99
N ARG A 65 -20.08 7.17 16.81
CA ARG A 65 -21.43 7.15 16.21
C ARG A 65 -22.47 7.97 16.97
N ALA A 66 -22.26 8.25 18.25
CA ALA A 66 -23.14 9.09 19.05
C ALA A 66 -22.89 10.60 18.85
N LEU A 67 -21.84 10.98 18.11
CA LEU A 67 -21.51 12.37 17.84
C LEU A 67 -22.42 12.96 16.76
N PRO A 68 -22.74 14.28 16.83
CA PRO A 68 -23.31 14.99 15.70
C PRO A 68 -22.39 14.93 14.47
N VAL A 69 -22.93 15.24 13.29
CA VAL A 69 -22.25 15.07 11.99
C VAL A 69 -20.89 15.79 11.94
N LEU A 70 -20.82 17.04 12.42
CA LEU A 70 -19.58 17.83 12.38
C LEU A 70 -18.45 17.24 13.26
N PRO A 71 -18.67 16.97 14.56
CA PRO A 71 -17.66 16.30 15.38
C PRO A 71 -17.29 14.89 14.92
N LEU A 72 -18.23 14.15 14.31
CA LEU A 72 -17.94 12.86 13.70
C LEU A 72 -16.96 13.00 12.53
N LEU A 73 -17.19 13.96 11.63
CA LEU A 73 -16.28 14.21 10.50
C LEU A 73 -14.88 14.62 10.97
N ASP A 74 -14.79 15.48 11.98
CA ASP A 74 -13.49 15.88 12.52
C ASP A 74 -12.75 14.70 13.18
N TYR A 75 -13.47 13.86 13.93
CA TYR A 75 -12.92 12.62 14.50
C TYR A 75 -12.36 11.69 13.42
N ILE A 76 -13.09 11.49 12.32
CA ILE A 76 -12.66 10.65 11.19
C ILE A 76 -11.41 11.23 10.53
N ARG A 77 -11.38 12.54 10.29
CA ARG A 77 -10.23 13.24 9.72
C ARG A 77 -8.98 13.03 10.59
N GLN A 78 -9.09 13.19 11.91
CA GLN A 78 -7.98 12.97 12.83
C GLN A 78 -7.53 11.50 12.88
N LEU A 79 -8.46 10.55 12.76
CA LEU A 79 -8.14 9.12 12.70
C LEU A 79 -7.30 8.77 11.47
N ILE A 80 -7.74 9.21 10.29
CA ILE A 80 -7.03 9.00 9.02
C ILE A 80 -5.66 9.68 9.06
N GLY A 81 -5.60 10.92 9.59
CA GLY A 81 -4.34 11.64 9.76
C GLY A 81 -3.33 10.87 10.62
N ARG A 82 -3.75 10.37 11.79
CA ARG A 82 -2.89 9.55 12.66
C ARG A 82 -2.45 8.26 11.98
N TRP A 83 -3.35 7.56 11.32
CA TRP A 83 -3.03 6.32 10.60
C TRP A 83 -1.99 6.55 9.50
N ASN A 84 -2.14 7.62 8.71
CA ASN A 84 -1.16 8.00 7.69
C ASN A 84 0.22 8.28 8.29
N VAL A 85 0.29 9.07 9.37
CA VAL A 85 1.57 9.37 10.04
C VAL A 85 2.22 8.10 10.59
N THR A 86 1.45 7.24 11.26
CA THR A 86 1.96 5.97 11.80
C THR A 86 2.44 5.04 10.69
N ASN A 87 1.70 4.92 9.59
CA ASN A 87 2.13 4.12 8.45
C ASN A 87 3.37 4.67 7.76
N LEU A 88 3.49 5.98 7.62
CA LEU A 88 4.70 6.60 7.09
C LEU A 88 5.91 6.27 7.96
N LYS A 89 5.79 6.39 9.29
CA LYS A 89 6.85 5.99 10.22
C LYS A 89 7.19 4.51 10.08
N ASN A 90 6.17 3.64 10.06
CA ASN A 90 6.38 2.21 9.87
C ASN A 90 7.02 1.88 8.52
N ILE A 91 6.73 2.60 7.44
CA ILE A 91 7.38 2.42 6.13
C ILE A 91 8.84 2.85 6.18
N VAL A 92 9.14 3.97 6.84
CA VAL A 92 10.52 4.42 7.07
C VAL A 92 11.30 3.41 7.91
N ASP A 93 10.66 2.82 8.92
CA ASP A 93 11.28 1.88 9.85
C ASP A 93 11.32 0.43 9.32
N SER A 94 10.39 0.05 8.45
CA SER A 94 10.32 -1.28 7.83
C SER A 94 10.78 -1.21 6.38
N PHE A 95 12.03 -1.62 6.14
CA PHE A 95 12.57 -1.85 4.81
C PHE A 95 11.73 -2.92 4.07
N THR A 96 10.66 -2.50 3.42
CA THR A 96 9.96 -3.28 2.40
C THR A 96 9.99 -2.46 1.12
N TYR A 97 10.99 -2.75 0.27
CA TYR A 97 11.15 -2.07 -1.01
C TYR A 97 9.89 -2.27 -1.88
N LEU A 98 9.16 -1.21 -2.21
CA LEU A 98 8.35 -1.18 -3.43
C LEU A 98 9.34 -1.12 -4.59
N GLY A 99 9.81 -2.28 -5.04
CA GLY A 99 10.88 -2.49 -6.02
C GLY A 99 11.50 -1.21 -6.59
N LYS A 100 12.69 -0.82 -6.09
CA LYS A 100 13.55 0.36 -6.36
C LYS A 100 12.93 1.56 -7.11
N LYS A 101 12.41 1.37 -8.33
CA LYS A 101 11.76 2.39 -9.15
C LYS A 101 10.61 3.10 -8.42
N TYR A 102 9.71 2.36 -7.77
CA TYR A 102 8.52 2.96 -7.14
C TYR A 102 8.86 3.65 -5.83
N ASP A 103 9.79 3.10 -5.04
CA ASP A 103 10.34 3.78 -3.86
C ASP A 103 11.01 5.11 -4.24
N THR A 104 11.84 5.14 -5.29
CA THR A 104 12.47 6.38 -5.75
C THR A 104 11.42 7.41 -6.18
N MET A 105 10.41 7.01 -6.96
CA MET A 105 9.32 7.92 -7.36
C MET A 105 8.55 8.46 -6.15
N LEU A 106 8.29 7.63 -5.13
CA LEU A 106 7.58 8.06 -3.93
C LEU A 106 8.42 9.04 -3.10
N MET A 107 9.70 8.76 -2.89
CA MET A 107 10.60 9.63 -2.14
C MET A 107 10.82 10.97 -2.85
N ASP A 108 11.00 10.96 -4.18
CA ASP A 108 11.11 12.18 -4.97
C ASP A 108 9.83 13.03 -4.88
N ASN A 109 8.66 12.40 -4.99
CA ASN A 109 7.38 13.09 -4.85
C ASN A 109 7.16 13.64 -3.43
N LEU A 110 7.57 12.91 -2.40
CA LEU A 110 7.50 13.35 -1.02
C LEU A 110 8.38 14.59 -0.79
N GLU A 111 9.61 14.56 -1.27
CA GLU A 111 10.54 15.68 -1.16
C GLU A 111 10.03 16.92 -1.92
N LEU A 112 9.48 16.72 -3.12
CA LEU A 112 8.82 17.78 -3.87
C LEU A 112 7.63 18.35 -3.09
N SER A 113 6.82 17.50 -2.45
CA SER A 113 5.63 17.94 -1.71
C SER A 113 5.97 18.83 -0.50
N HIS A 114 7.10 18.61 0.18
CA HIS A 114 7.54 19.45 1.29
C HIS A 114 7.80 20.91 0.87
N GLN A 115 8.15 21.12 -0.41
CA GLN A 115 8.42 22.44 -0.97
C GLN A 115 7.17 23.10 -1.56
N MET A 116 6.04 22.36 -1.65
CA MET A 116 4.79 22.86 -2.19
C MET A 116 3.96 23.55 -1.11
N LYS A 117 3.38 24.70 -1.45
CA LYS A 117 2.44 25.42 -0.59
C LYS A 117 1.04 25.32 -1.17
N VAL A 118 0.13 24.73 -0.41
CA VAL A 118 -1.29 24.65 -0.77
C VAL A 118 -2.04 25.77 -0.07
N THR A 119 -2.72 26.63 -0.83
CA THR A 119 -3.60 27.66 -0.30
C THR A 119 -5.04 27.42 -0.75
N PRO A 120 -6.01 27.43 0.17
CA PRO A 120 -7.42 27.33 -0.20
C PRO A 120 -7.85 28.63 -0.91
N SER A 121 -8.51 28.50 -2.06
CA SER A 121 -9.15 29.62 -2.77
C SER A 121 -10.67 29.62 -2.56
N THR A 122 -11.30 28.45 -2.63
CA THR A 122 -12.70 28.22 -2.22
C THR A 122 -12.81 26.87 -1.50
N SER A 123 -14.03 26.42 -1.16
CA SER A 123 -14.28 25.13 -0.52
C SER A 123 -13.85 23.91 -1.35
N TYR A 124 -13.75 24.05 -2.68
CA TYR A 124 -13.40 22.97 -3.62
C TYR A 124 -12.21 23.32 -4.52
N LEU A 125 -11.68 24.55 -4.42
CA LEU A 125 -10.61 25.05 -5.27
C LEU A 125 -9.39 25.38 -4.45
N TYR A 126 -8.28 24.73 -4.78
CA TYR A 126 -7.01 24.87 -4.10
C TYR A 126 -5.94 25.33 -5.07
N SER A 127 -5.16 26.32 -4.66
CA SER A 127 -3.98 26.77 -5.37
C SER A 127 -2.76 26.03 -4.81
N VAL A 128 -2.07 25.28 -5.64
CA VAL A 128 -0.81 24.60 -5.30
C VAL A 128 0.33 25.38 -5.92
N LEU A 129 1.16 26.01 -5.07
CA LEU A 129 2.37 26.69 -5.48
C LEU A 129 3.57 25.73 -5.36
N ASP A 130 4.20 25.43 -6.48
CA ASP A 130 5.43 24.64 -6.59
C ASP A 130 6.56 25.55 -7.09
N LYS A 131 7.37 26.05 -6.15
CA LYS A 131 8.45 27.03 -6.35
C LYS A 131 7.97 28.34 -6.98
N VAL A 132 7.78 28.33 -8.29
CA VAL A 132 7.34 29.47 -9.13
C VAL A 132 6.11 29.13 -9.99
N LYS A 133 5.71 27.86 -10.07
CA LYS A 133 4.55 27.43 -10.84
C LYS A 133 3.35 27.26 -9.93
N GLN A 134 2.28 27.97 -10.23
CA GLN A 134 1.00 27.82 -9.55
C GLN A 134 0.08 26.94 -10.40
N ARG A 135 -0.54 25.94 -9.77
CA ARG A 135 -1.55 25.08 -10.39
C ARG A 135 -2.84 25.16 -9.59
N MET A 136 -3.97 25.18 -10.30
CA MET A 136 -5.29 25.13 -9.68
C MET A 136 -5.76 23.68 -9.66
N VAL A 137 -6.07 23.18 -8.47
CA VAL A 137 -6.60 21.83 -8.25
C VAL A 137 -8.04 21.97 -7.76
N ILE A 138 -8.95 21.34 -8.49
CA ILE A 138 -10.36 21.25 -8.11
C ILE A 138 -10.56 19.90 -7.43
N LEU A 139 -10.86 19.92 -6.14
CA LEU A 139 -11.36 18.75 -5.42
C LEU A 139 -12.88 18.82 -5.50
N LYS A 140 -13.46 18.21 -6.55
CA LYS A 140 -14.90 17.96 -6.57
C LYS A 140 -15.19 16.83 -5.59
N ASP A 141 -16.20 17.04 -4.74
CA ASP A 141 -16.90 15.97 -4.05
C ASP A 141 -17.52 14.98 -5.05
#